data_AF-A0A0J7I5K0-F1
#
_entry.id   AF-A0A0J7I5K0-F1
#
_cell.length_a   1.000
_cell.length_b   1.000
_cell.length_c   1.000
_cell.angle_alpha   90.00
_cell.angle_beta   90.00
_cell.angle_gamma   90.00
#
_symmetry.space_group_name_H-M   'P 1'
#
loop_
_entity.id
_entity.type
_entity.pdbx_description
1 polymer ?
#
loop_
_entity_poly.entity_id
_entity_poly.type
_entity_poly.pdbx_seq_one_letter_code
_entity_poly.pdbx_strand_id
1 'polypeptide(L)'
;MKKSFLYALVCTAMLISCKKEIEKISDTFKDTVSSSEAPGVEKDSIKKDSVVKKESVPPAMQENGFYNALVLPKNKKLRDSVYAEFSKKYNEKERYAILALNRLDSKNKWNADTLVVPAKIDTTLMEYSPFPMQLDILSGVKKFVIFSYPIQAYGVYSNGSLVKWGPTSMGKKAAQTTRGLTFANWKKKLSISTVSSEWKLPYNFNIHNSGGIGWHQYDLPGYPASHSCLRLLMKDAQWLYSYADTWILNPGGATTKAKGTPVMVFGDYKWGGRKPWRKLLDDPNANNISVEEMTKLLEPHIDKMIKEQDNREKVSDSIKAAKAMAPVQTEKPAEIPAN
;
A
#
# COMPACT_ATOMS: atom_id res chain seq x y z
N MET A 1 -46.73 15.12 30.72
CA MET A 1 -47.69 14.45 29.82
C MET A 1 -46.92 13.48 28.94
N LYS A 2 -47.10 12.18 29.14
CA LYS A 2 -46.45 11.09 28.39
C LYS A 2 -47.25 10.79 27.12
N LYS A 3 -46.60 10.60 25.97
CA LYS A 3 -47.16 9.81 24.86
C LYS A 3 -46.06 8.93 24.26
N SER A 4 -46.18 7.64 24.55
CA SER A 4 -45.44 6.53 23.95
C SER A 4 -46.26 6.04 22.77
N PHE A 5 -45.64 5.88 21.59
CA PHE A 5 -46.25 5.20 20.44
C PHE A 5 -45.47 3.91 20.21
N LEU A 6 -46.17 2.80 20.45
CA LEU A 6 -45.75 1.43 20.22
C LEU A 6 -46.26 1.05 18.82
N TYR A 7 -45.37 0.79 17.86
CA TYR A 7 -45.73 0.17 16.59
C TYR A 7 -45.28 -1.29 16.60
N ALA A 8 -46.26 -2.19 16.63
CA ALA A 8 -46.08 -3.61 16.43
C ALA A 8 -45.95 -3.88 14.92
N LEU A 9 -44.86 -4.54 14.50
CA LEU A 9 -44.70 -5.05 13.14
C LEU A 9 -44.77 -6.58 13.18
N VAL A 10 -45.81 -7.11 12.55
CA VAL A 10 -46.03 -8.53 12.30
C VAL A 10 -45.11 -8.97 11.15
N CYS A 11 -44.25 -9.95 11.39
CA CYS A 11 -43.50 -10.63 10.32
C CYS A 11 -43.87 -12.12 10.31
N THR A 12 -44.59 -12.49 9.26
CA THR A 12 -45.07 -13.83 8.94
C THR A 12 -43.90 -14.74 8.55
N ALA A 13 -43.85 -15.93 9.14
CA ALA A 13 -42.95 -17.01 8.76
C ALA A 13 -43.50 -17.75 7.54
N MET A 14 -42.64 -18.01 6.54
CA MET A 14 -42.86 -19.10 5.57
C MET A 14 -41.69 -20.07 5.64
N LEU A 15 -42.01 -21.30 6.03
CA LEU A 15 -41.17 -22.49 5.91
C LEU A 15 -41.52 -23.18 4.58
N ILE A 16 -40.53 -23.46 3.74
CA ILE A 16 -40.61 -24.53 2.74
C ILE A 16 -39.30 -25.32 2.80
N SER A 17 -39.46 -26.64 2.82
CA SER A 17 -38.46 -27.68 3.07
C SER A 17 -38.36 -28.66 1.89
N CYS A 18 -37.21 -29.34 1.80
CA CYS A 18 -36.91 -30.58 1.03
C CYS A 18 -36.86 -30.47 -0.51
N LYS A 19 -36.08 -31.25 -1.29
CA LYS A 19 -34.99 -32.27 -1.18
C LYS A 19 -34.52 -32.45 -2.66
N LYS A 20 -33.23 -32.44 -3.03
CA LYS A 20 -32.23 -33.55 -3.12
C LYS A 20 -32.56 -34.71 -4.09
N GLU A 21 -31.76 -34.83 -5.16
CA GLU A 21 -31.27 -36.01 -5.93
C GLU A 21 -30.16 -35.45 -6.86
N ILE A 22 -28.86 -35.79 -6.82
CA ILE A 22 -28.08 -37.04 -7.06
C ILE A 22 -28.39 -37.70 -8.40
N GLU A 23 -27.44 -37.59 -9.36
CA GLU A 23 -26.82 -38.77 -10.00
C GLU A 23 -25.50 -38.46 -10.71
N LYS A 24 -24.58 -39.42 -10.61
CA LYS A 24 -23.24 -39.51 -11.22
C LYS A 24 -23.37 -40.18 -12.58
N ILE A 25 -22.54 -39.80 -13.56
CA ILE A 25 -22.10 -40.69 -14.63
C ILE A 25 -20.60 -40.47 -14.91
N SER A 26 -19.84 -41.55 -14.78
CA SER A 26 -18.47 -41.80 -15.27
C SER A 26 -18.49 -41.98 -16.81
N ASP A 27 -17.45 -41.83 -17.62
CA ASP A 27 -16.17 -42.54 -17.71
C ASP A 27 -15.45 -41.90 -18.91
N THR A 28 -14.17 -41.56 -18.78
CA THR A 28 -13.03 -42.33 -19.33
C THR A 28 -13.06 -42.53 -20.85
N PHE A 29 -12.20 -41.82 -21.59
CA PHE A 29 -11.38 -42.42 -22.65
C PHE A 29 -10.03 -41.71 -22.75
N LYS A 30 -8.98 -42.51 -22.53
CA LYS A 30 -7.60 -42.25 -22.92
C LYS A 30 -7.46 -42.46 -24.43
N ASP A 31 -6.51 -41.74 -25.01
CA ASP A 31 -5.39 -42.25 -25.83
C ASP A 31 -5.04 -41.25 -26.94
N THR A 32 -3.82 -41.06 -27.44
CA THR A 32 -2.42 -41.36 -27.08
C THR A 32 -1.68 -41.06 -28.40
N VAL A 33 -0.56 -40.31 -28.37
CA VAL A 33 0.59 -40.36 -29.34
C VAL A 33 0.31 -39.75 -30.75
N SER A 34 1.20 -39.12 -31.52
CA SER A 34 2.64 -38.76 -31.53
C SER A 34 2.83 -37.74 -32.68
N SER A 35 3.63 -36.69 -32.55
CA SER A 35 5.01 -36.52 -33.10
C SER A 35 5.13 -36.09 -34.58
N SER A 36 6.33 -35.55 -34.89
CA SER A 36 6.86 -34.95 -36.13
C SER A 36 6.71 -33.42 -36.20
N GLU A 37 7.74 -32.65 -35.81
CA GLU A 37 9.04 -32.37 -36.48
C GLU A 37 8.92 -31.54 -37.78
N ALA A 38 9.65 -30.43 -37.78
CA ALA A 38 9.74 -29.38 -38.81
C ALA A 38 10.49 -29.84 -40.08
N PRO A 39 10.52 -29.02 -41.15
CA PRO A 39 11.67 -28.11 -41.32
C PRO A 39 11.33 -26.72 -41.92
N GLY A 40 12.23 -25.75 -41.72
CA GLY A 40 12.03 -24.31 -41.96
C GLY A 40 12.46 -23.76 -43.33
N VAL A 41 12.57 -22.41 -43.41
CA VAL A 41 13.47 -21.58 -44.25
C VAL A 41 13.24 -20.07 -43.91
N GLU A 42 14.34 -19.33 -43.83
CA GLU A 42 14.59 -17.87 -43.77
C GLU A 42 13.50 -16.89 -44.26
N LYS A 43 13.34 -15.71 -43.62
CA LYS A 43 14.17 -14.49 -43.78
C LYS A 43 13.58 -13.25 -43.06
N ASP A 44 14.50 -12.47 -42.48
CA ASP A 44 14.52 -11.00 -42.29
C ASP A 44 13.43 -10.21 -41.53
N SER A 45 13.97 -9.28 -40.72
CA SER A 45 13.45 -7.95 -40.36
C SER A 45 12.97 -7.70 -38.92
N ILE A 46 13.65 -6.72 -38.30
CA ILE A 46 13.24 -5.88 -37.17
C ILE A 46 13.55 -6.45 -35.77
N LYS A 47 14.70 -5.99 -35.24
CA LYS A 47 14.94 -5.89 -33.79
C LYS A 47 13.90 -4.94 -33.19
N LYS A 48 12.79 -5.51 -32.75
CA LYS A 48 11.91 -4.89 -31.76
C LYS A 48 12.57 -5.17 -30.41
N ASP A 49 12.97 -4.13 -29.69
CA ASP A 49 13.48 -4.26 -28.33
C ASP A 49 12.56 -5.18 -27.55
N SER A 50 13.09 -6.35 -27.17
CA SER A 50 12.36 -7.29 -26.34
C SER A 50 12.26 -6.65 -24.96
N VAL A 51 11.16 -5.93 -24.73
CA VAL A 51 10.66 -5.74 -23.38
C VAL A 51 10.45 -7.15 -22.85
N VAL A 52 11.39 -7.61 -22.04
CA VAL A 52 11.21 -8.85 -21.27
C VAL A 52 9.89 -8.66 -20.55
N LYS A 53 8.85 -9.37 -20.99
CA LYS A 53 7.62 -9.51 -20.23
C LYS A 53 8.06 -10.21 -18.95
N LYS A 54 8.33 -9.44 -17.90
CA LYS A 54 8.31 -9.99 -16.56
C LYS A 54 6.92 -10.59 -16.41
N GLU A 55 6.86 -11.82 -15.93
CA GLU A 55 5.61 -12.50 -15.58
C GLU A 55 5.24 -12.16 -14.14
N SER A 56 3.96 -12.16 -13.84
CA SER A 56 3.46 -11.79 -12.52
C SER A 56 3.91 -12.83 -11.52
N VAL A 57 4.47 -12.37 -10.41
CA VAL A 57 5.03 -13.23 -9.35
C VAL A 57 4.20 -12.99 -8.09
N PRO A 58 3.67 -14.05 -7.46
CA PRO A 58 2.90 -13.93 -6.22
C PRO A 58 3.72 -13.30 -5.09
N PRO A 59 3.08 -12.99 -3.95
CA PRO A 59 3.82 -12.64 -2.74
C PRO A 59 4.82 -13.74 -2.36
N ALA A 60 5.89 -13.40 -1.64
CA ALA A 60 6.84 -14.38 -1.15
C ALA A 60 6.11 -15.43 -0.29
N MET A 61 5.99 -16.65 -0.81
CA MET A 61 5.31 -17.73 -0.10
C MET A 61 6.21 -18.29 0.98
N GLN A 62 5.66 -18.44 2.18
CA GLN A 62 6.36 -19.01 3.33
C GLN A 62 5.80 -20.39 3.67
N GLU A 63 6.67 -21.34 4.01
CA GLU A 63 6.31 -22.69 4.44
C GLU A 63 6.00 -22.77 5.94
N ASN A 64 5.58 -23.95 6.42
CA ASN A 64 5.07 -24.19 7.78
C ASN A 64 5.97 -23.62 8.90
N GLY A 65 5.35 -23.04 9.92
CA GLY A 65 6.04 -22.63 11.15
C GLY A 65 6.87 -21.35 11.05
N PHE A 66 6.58 -20.48 10.08
CA PHE A 66 7.37 -19.27 9.85
C PHE A 66 7.28 -18.22 10.97
N TYR A 67 6.18 -18.17 11.71
CA TYR A 67 5.95 -17.17 12.75
C TYR A 67 5.70 -17.78 14.12
N ASN A 68 6.27 -17.15 15.14
CA ASN A 68 6.10 -17.48 16.55
C ASN A 68 5.25 -16.43 17.27
N ALA A 69 4.48 -16.87 18.26
CA ALA A 69 3.73 -15.97 19.13
C ALA A 69 4.59 -15.55 20.34
N LEU A 70 4.80 -14.25 20.52
CA LEU A 70 5.32 -13.70 21.77
C LEU A 70 4.17 -13.07 22.56
N VAL A 71 3.66 -13.79 23.56
CA VAL A 71 2.58 -13.33 24.43
C VAL A 71 3.12 -12.26 25.39
N LEU A 72 2.39 -11.15 25.51
CA LEU A 72 2.75 -10.01 26.35
C LEU A 72 1.78 -9.95 27.53
N PRO A 73 2.24 -10.29 28.76
CA PRO A 73 1.40 -10.30 29.94
C PRO A 73 0.73 -8.96 30.22
N LYS A 74 -0.47 -8.99 30.82
CA LYS A 74 -1.14 -7.78 31.32
C LYS A 74 -0.46 -7.19 32.56
N ASN A 75 0.18 -8.04 33.38
CA ASN A 75 0.94 -7.58 34.53
C ASN A 75 2.18 -6.80 34.07
N LYS A 76 2.30 -5.54 34.51
CA LYS A 76 3.37 -4.63 34.09
C LYS A 76 4.77 -5.19 34.31
N LYS A 77 5.07 -5.72 35.51
CA LYS A 77 6.41 -6.23 35.83
C LYS A 77 6.80 -7.42 34.95
N LEU A 78 5.88 -8.36 34.75
CA LEU A 78 6.11 -9.49 33.84
C LEU A 78 6.29 -9.03 32.40
N ARG A 79 5.49 -8.04 31.97
CA ARG A 79 5.59 -7.47 30.63
C ARG A 79 6.92 -6.78 30.38
N ASP A 80 7.38 -5.98 31.34
CA ASP A 80 8.68 -5.31 31.28
C ASP A 80 9.81 -6.33 31.21
N SER A 81 9.73 -7.43 31.97
CA SER A 81 10.68 -8.54 31.90
C SER A 81 10.67 -9.22 30.53
N VAL A 82 9.50 -9.54 29.96
CA VAL A 82 9.39 -10.10 28.61
C VAL A 82 9.99 -9.15 27.56
N TYR A 83 9.76 -7.83 27.69
CA TYR A 83 10.37 -6.86 26.78
C TYR A 83 11.88 -6.69 26.98
N ALA A 84 12.39 -6.88 28.19
CA ALA A 84 13.82 -6.89 28.44
C ALA A 84 14.48 -8.07 27.71
N GLU A 85 13.91 -9.28 27.82
CA GLU A 85 14.39 -10.45 27.08
C GLU A 85 14.23 -10.28 25.56
N PHE A 86 13.10 -9.74 25.10
CA PHE A 86 12.91 -9.37 23.70
C PHE A 86 14.00 -8.39 23.21
N SER A 87 14.41 -7.44 24.05
CA SER A 87 15.42 -6.44 23.71
C SER A 87 16.85 -6.97 23.78
N LYS A 88 17.10 -8.00 24.58
CA LYS A 88 18.38 -8.73 24.58
C LYS A 88 18.49 -9.64 23.36
N LYS A 89 17.40 -10.32 22.99
CA LYS A 89 17.37 -11.27 21.88
C LYS A 89 17.46 -10.61 20.51
N TYR A 90 16.78 -9.48 20.32
CA TYR A 90 16.69 -8.81 19.02
C TYR A 90 17.31 -7.42 19.06
N ASN A 91 18.14 -7.12 18.06
CA ASN A 91 18.74 -5.79 17.88
C ASN A 91 17.69 -4.75 17.44
N GLU A 92 18.07 -3.47 17.39
CA GLU A 92 17.12 -2.39 17.06
C GLU A 92 16.42 -2.56 15.70
N LYS A 93 17.14 -2.98 14.66
CA LYS A 93 16.59 -3.17 13.31
C LYS A 93 15.63 -4.35 13.28
N GLU A 94 15.95 -5.44 13.97
CA GLU A 94 15.09 -6.61 14.08
C GLU A 94 13.81 -6.29 14.87
N ARG A 95 13.94 -5.57 16.01
CA ARG A 95 12.78 -5.11 16.78
C ARG A 95 11.89 -4.19 15.95
N TYR A 96 12.49 -3.30 15.16
CA TYR A 96 11.76 -2.44 14.24
C TYR A 96 10.97 -3.27 13.22
N ALA A 97 11.59 -4.28 12.61
CA ALA A 97 10.93 -5.16 11.64
C ALA A 97 9.78 -5.97 12.28
N ILE A 98 9.99 -6.54 13.47
CA ILE A 98 8.97 -7.27 14.23
C ILE A 98 7.78 -6.37 14.56
N LEU A 99 8.02 -5.15 15.05
CA LEU A 99 6.95 -4.21 15.35
C LEU A 99 6.22 -3.76 14.07
N ALA A 100 6.94 -3.49 12.99
CA ALA A 100 6.37 -3.14 11.71
C ALA A 100 5.45 -4.25 11.16
N LEU A 101 5.87 -5.52 11.25
CA LEU A 101 5.01 -6.66 10.90
C LEU A 101 3.71 -6.68 11.70
N ASN A 102 3.74 -6.22 12.96
CA ASN A 102 2.56 -6.11 13.82
C ASN A 102 1.81 -4.78 13.68
N ARG A 103 2.16 -3.95 12.68
CA ARG A 103 1.60 -2.61 12.43
C ARG A 103 1.77 -1.68 13.62
N LEU A 104 2.88 -1.85 14.35
CA LEU A 104 3.25 -1.09 15.54
C LEU A 104 4.50 -0.27 15.28
N ASP A 105 4.57 0.89 15.95
CA ASP A 105 5.85 1.55 16.20
C ASP A 105 6.40 1.21 17.59
N SER A 106 7.61 1.70 17.89
CA SER A 106 8.28 1.47 19.18
C SER A 106 7.55 2.08 20.37
N LYS A 107 6.87 3.22 20.20
CA LYS A 107 6.12 3.90 21.28
C LYS A 107 4.87 3.11 21.65
N ASN A 108 4.25 2.50 20.65
CA ASN A 108 3.00 1.79 20.75
C ASN A 108 3.15 0.28 20.95
N LYS A 109 4.38 -0.24 21.13
CA LYS A 109 4.63 -1.68 21.36
C LYS A 109 3.71 -2.28 22.43
N TRP A 110 3.38 -1.49 23.45
CA TRP A 110 2.49 -1.84 24.56
C TRP A 110 1.01 -2.06 24.18
N ASN A 111 0.59 -1.75 22.95
CA ASN A 111 -0.79 -1.93 22.49
C ASN A 111 -1.07 -3.37 22.01
N ALA A 112 -0.06 -4.24 21.99
CA ALA A 112 -0.22 -5.64 21.65
C ALA A 112 -0.25 -6.53 22.89
N ASP A 113 -1.22 -7.44 23.01
CA ASP A 113 -1.15 -8.55 23.98
C ASP A 113 -0.33 -9.75 23.45
N THR A 114 0.02 -9.73 22.16
CA THR A 114 0.80 -10.78 21.47
C THR A 114 1.42 -10.17 20.23
N LEU A 115 2.72 -10.41 20.04
CA LEU A 115 3.45 -10.08 18.82
C LEU A 115 3.62 -11.34 17.98
N VAL A 116 3.44 -11.19 16.67
CA VAL A 116 3.86 -12.16 15.66
C VAL A 116 5.33 -11.93 15.36
N VAL A 117 6.18 -12.93 15.58
CA VAL A 117 7.63 -12.82 15.47
C VAL A 117 8.12 -13.83 14.44
N PRO A 118 8.71 -13.40 13.30
CA PRO A 118 9.27 -14.32 12.32
C PRO A 118 10.37 -15.20 12.93
N ALA A 119 10.48 -16.45 12.48
CA ALA A 119 11.53 -17.37 12.90
C ALA A 119 12.92 -16.89 12.45
N LYS A 120 13.00 -16.33 11.24
CA LYS A 120 14.18 -15.65 10.69
C LYS A 120 13.83 -14.19 10.39
N ILE A 121 14.62 -13.25 10.91
CA ILE A 121 14.33 -11.83 10.76
C ILE A 121 14.97 -11.23 9.50
N ASP A 122 14.19 -11.05 8.45
CA ASP A 122 14.43 -10.08 7.40
C ASP A 122 14.12 -8.64 7.88
N THR A 123 15.16 -7.81 7.94
CA THR A 123 15.05 -6.40 8.36
C THR A 123 14.62 -5.46 7.22
N THR A 124 14.59 -5.96 5.97
CA THR A 124 14.03 -5.23 4.82
C THR A 124 12.52 -5.33 4.76
N LEU A 125 11.94 -6.30 5.49
CA LEU A 125 10.54 -6.73 5.48
C LEU A 125 10.10 -7.46 4.22
N MET A 126 10.84 -7.41 3.11
CA MET A 126 10.40 -7.90 1.80
C MET A 126 10.01 -9.38 1.81
N GLU A 127 10.67 -10.22 2.61
CA GLU A 127 10.31 -11.64 2.79
C GLU A 127 8.89 -11.83 3.35
N TYR A 128 8.31 -10.83 4.01
CA TYR A 128 6.96 -10.87 4.58
C TYR A 128 5.95 -10.00 3.83
N SER A 129 6.30 -9.56 2.62
CA SER A 129 5.39 -8.73 1.82
C SER A 129 4.08 -9.48 1.58
N PRO A 130 2.93 -8.88 1.92
CA PRO A 130 1.63 -9.44 1.55
C PRO A 130 1.25 -9.11 0.10
N PHE A 131 2.08 -8.35 -0.63
CA PHE A 131 1.81 -7.91 -1.99
C PHE A 131 2.60 -8.74 -3.01
N PRO A 132 2.06 -8.98 -4.22
CA PRO A 132 2.77 -9.67 -5.29
C PRO A 132 4.11 -9.01 -5.60
N MET A 133 5.16 -9.81 -5.78
CA MET A 133 6.51 -9.31 -6.10
C MET A 133 6.57 -8.65 -7.48
N GLN A 134 5.76 -9.13 -8.41
CA GLN A 134 5.67 -8.61 -9.77
C GLN A 134 4.22 -8.60 -10.25
N LEU A 135 3.80 -7.52 -10.90
CA LEU A 135 2.49 -7.32 -11.51
C LEU A 135 2.66 -6.79 -12.94
N ASP A 136 2.34 -7.60 -13.93
CA ASP A 136 2.64 -7.26 -15.33
C ASP A 136 1.71 -6.19 -15.88
N ILE A 137 0.50 -6.16 -15.34
CA ILE A 137 -0.49 -5.12 -15.65
C ILE A 137 0.02 -3.71 -15.30
N LEU A 138 1.02 -3.61 -14.40
CA LEU A 138 1.68 -2.37 -14.02
C LEU A 138 3.02 -2.14 -14.75
N SER A 139 3.42 -2.99 -15.69
CA SER A 139 4.70 -2.86 -16.41
C SER A 139 4.88 -1.50 -17.11
N GLY A 140 3.81 -0.93 -17.66
CA GLY A 140 3.79 0.41 -18.26
C GLY A 140 3.65 1.57 -17.27
N VAL A 141 3.40 1.29 -15.98
CA VAL A 141 3.24 2.29 -14.93
C VAL A 141 4.55 2.44 -14.16
N LYS A 142 5.21 3.59 -14.33
CA LYS A 142 6.57 3.84 -13.82
C LYS A 142 6.66 3.90 -12.30
N LYS A 143 5.64 4.47 -11.67
CA LYS A 143 5.54 4.57 -10.21
C LYS A 143 4.10 4.38 -9.78
N PHE A 144 3.87 3.54 -8.79
CA PHE A 144 2.54 3.29 -8.24
C PHE A 144 2.61 3.00 -6.75
N VAL A 145 1.66 3.52 -5.98
CA VAL A 145 1.54 3.26 -4.54
C VAL A 145 0.15 2.70 -4.26
N ILE A 146 0.07 1.67 -3.44
CA ILE A 146 -1.20 1.08 -3.01
C ILE A 146 -1.26 0.94 -1.49
N PHE A 147 -2.41 1.21 -0.90
CA PHE A 147 -2.70 1.03 0.51
C PHE A 147 -3.88 0.08 0.69
N SER A 148 -3.65 -0.99 1.44
CA SER A 148 -4.64 -2.02 1.76
C SER A 148 -5.27 -1.75 3.13
N TYR A 149 -6.55 -1.43 3.12
CA TYR A 149 -7.34 -1.30 4.34
C TYR A 149 -7.52 -2.63 5.09
N PRO A 150 -7.78 -3.76 4.40
CA PRO A 150 -7.94 -5.07 5.04
C PRO A 150 -6.80 -5.47 5.95
N ILE A 151 -5.54 -5.29 5.53
CA ILE A 151 -4.34 -5.75 6.26
C ILE A 151 -3.48 -4.61 6.82
N GLN A 152 -3.91 -3.36 6.66
CA GLN A 152 -3.20 -2.16 7.13
C GLN A 152 -1.73 -2.15 6.70
N ALA A 153 -1.51 -2.31 5.40
CA ALA A 153 -0.20 -2.26 4.77
C ALA A 153 -0.23 -1.44 3.49
N TYR A 154 0.94 -1.01 3.04
CA TYR A 154 1.10 -0.36 1.74
C TYR A 154 2.17 -1.08 0.91
N GLY A 155 2.04 -1.01 -0.41
CA GLY A 155 3.00 -1.50 -1.39
C GLY A 155 3.38 -0.40 -2.38
N VAL A 156 4.59 -0.46 -2.91
CA VAL A 156 5.13 0.49 -3.89
C VAL A 156 5.71 -0.29 -5.06
N TYR A 157 5.27 0.05 -6.26
CA TYR A 157 5.65 -0.61 -7.50
C TYR A 157 6.35 0.35 -8.46
N SER A 158 7.43 -0.13 -9.07
CA SER A 158 8.10 0.54 -10.20
C SER A 158 8.13 -0.40 -11.39
N ASN A 159 7.49 -0.02 -12.50
CA ASN A 159 7.35 -0.86 -13.70
C ASN A 159 6.83 -2.27 -13.36
N GLY A 160 5.84 -2.36 -12.48
CA GLY A 160 5.26 -3.62 -12.01
C GLY A 160 6.07 -4.42 -10.99
N SER A 161 7.33 -4.08 -10.71
CA SER A 161 8.11 -4.74 -9.65
C SER A 161 7.86 -4.07 -8.29
N LEU A 162 7.56 -4.85 -7.26
CA LEU A 162 7.45 -4.34 -5.89
C LEU A 162 8.82 -3.91 -5.38
N VAL A 163 8.98 -2.62 -5.09
CA VAL A 163 10.24 -2.04 -4.62
C VAL A 163 10.24 -1.74 -3.13
N LYS A 164 9.06 -1.68 -2.50
CA LYS A 164 8.91 -1.47 -1.07
C LYS A 164 7.51 -1.86 -0.61
N TRP A 165 7.41 -2.37 0.61
CA TRP A 165 6.15 -2.39 1.36
C TRP A 165 6.40 -1.96 2.81
N GLY A 166 5.33 -1.77 3.56
CA GLY A 166 5.40 -1.52 4.99
C GLY A 166 4.02 -1.43 5.64
N PRO A 167 3.97 -1.25 6.97
CA PRO A 167 2.72 -1.08 7.67
C PRO A 167 2.15 0.31 7.48
N THR A 168 0.84 0.43 7.65
CA THR A 168 0.17 1.72 7.78
C THR A 168 -0.83 1.68 8.93
N SER A 169 -1.24 2.85 9.42
CA SER A 169 -2.45 3.00 10.24
C SER A 169 -3.35 4.03 9.57
N MET A 170 -4.38 3.54 8.88
CA MET A 170 -5.35 4.37 8.17
C MET A 170 -6.51 4.83 9.06
N GLY A 171 -7.52 5.44 8.44
CA GLY A 171 -8.67 6.03 9.12
C GLY A 171 -9.36 5.10 10.11
N LYS A 172 -9.77 5.61 11.26
CA LYS A 172 -10.62 4.85 12.19
C LYS A 172 -12.04 4.68 11.62
N LYS A 173 -12.85 3.80 12.23
CA LYS A 173 -14.23 3.50 11.79
C LYS A 173 -15.09 4.74 11.52
N ALA A 174 -14.96 5.76 12.37
CA ALA A 174 -15.73 7.01 12.28
C ALA A 174 -15.11 8.09 11.37
N ALA A 175 -13.90 7.88 10.84
CA ALA A 175 -13.19 8.82 9.97
C ALA A 175 -12.30 8.04 9.01
N GLN A 176 -12.93 7.33 8.08
CA GLN A 176 -12.25 6.39 7.18
C GLN A 176 -11.52 7.12 6.06
N THR A 177 -10.40 6.55 5.61
CA THR A 177 -9.68 7.05 4.42
C THR A 177 -10.51 6.80 3.17
N THR A 178 -10.70 7.78 2.30
CA THR A 178 -11.39 7.59 1.02
C THR A 178 -10.72 6.51 0.17
N ARG A 179 -11.50 5.61 -0.41
CA ARG A 179 -11.02 4.54 -1.33
C ARG A 179 -10.95 5.03 -2.77
N GLY A 180 -10.27 4.26 -3.61
CA GLY A 180 -10.18 4.45 -5.05
C GLY A 180 -8.85 5.05 -5.51
N LEU A 181 -8.74 5.22 -6.83
CA LEU A 181 -7.56 5.78 -7.47
C LEU A 181 -7.52 7.30 -7.29
N THR A 182 -6.41 7.78 -6.76
CA THR A 182 -6.07 9.18 -6.59
C THR A 182 -4.68 9.46 -7.14
N PHE A 183 -4.22 10.70 -7.06
CA PHE A 183 -2.89 11.11 -7.53
C PHE A 183 -2.24 12.04 -6.52
N ALA A 184 -1.01 11.72 -6.12
CA ALA A 184 -0.24 12.47 -5.16
C ALA A 184 -0.06 13.92 -5.64
N ASN A 185 -0.49 14.91 -4.84
CA ASN A 185 -0.70 16.28 -5.34
C ASN A 185 0.32 17.30 -4.84
N TRP A 186 0.48 17.46 -3.54
CA TRP A 186 1.41 18.37 -2.91
C TRP A 186 2.03 17.70 -1.70
N LYS A 187 3.22 18.17 -1.33
CA LYS A 187 3.95 17.62 -0.19
C LYS A 187 4.60 18.72 0.63
N LYS A 188 4.71 18.51 1.94
CA LYS A 188 5.37 19.42 2.88
C LYS A 188 6.13 18.61 3.92
N LYS A 189 7.41 18.95 4.16
CA LYS A 189 8.25 18.25 5.15
C LYS A 189 7.63 18.26 6.55
N LEU A 190 6.89 19.31 6.89
CA LEU A 190 6.08 19.39 8.10
C LEU A 190 4.80 20.17 7.80
N SER A 191 3.65 19.50 7.83
CA SER A 191 2.34 20.15 7.79
C SER A 191 1.72 20.18 9.18
N ILE A 192 0.79 21.11 9.39
CA ILE A 192 -0.11 21.10 10.55
C ILE A 192 -1.46 20.56 10.07
N SER A 193 -2.10 19.73 10.89
CA SER A 193 -3.43 19.19 10.56
C SER A 193 -4.47 20.30 10.50
N THR A 194 -5.40 20.18 9.55
CA THR A 194 -6.58 21.05 9.49
C THR A 194 -7.60 20.73 10.59
N VAL A 195 -7.49 19.57 11.22
CA VAL A 195 -8.39 19.12 12.30
C VAL A 195 -7.91 19.62 13.67
N SER A 196 -6.61 19.83 13.85
CA SER A 196 -6.03 20.28 15.12
C SER A 196 -4.64 20.88 14.92
N SER A 197 -4.40 22.07 15.49
CA SER A 197 -3.10 22.76 15.46
C SER A 197 -1.98 21.97 16.13
N GLU A 198 -2.31 21.09 17.08
CA GLU A 198 -1.33 20.28 17.83
C GLU A 198 -0.77 19.11 17.00
N TRP A 199 -1.47 18.72 15.94
CA TRP A 199 -1.08 17.56 15.15
C TRP A 199 -0.12 17.97 14.05
N LYS A 200 1.17 17.78 14.36
CA LYS A 200 2.29 17.87 13.42
C LYS A 200 2.30 16.62 12.53
N LEU A 201 2.40 16.84 11.22
CA LEU A 201 2.38 15.82 10.17
C LEU A 201 3.72 15.86 9.40
N PRO A 202 4.78 15.20 9.90
CA PRO A 202 6.07 15.16 9.21
C PRO A 202 5.99 14.35 7.92
N TYR A 203 6.69 14.81 6.89
CA TYR A 203 6.74 14.20 5.55
C TYR A 203 5.34 13.98 4.95
N ASN A 204 4.48 14.98 5.10
CA ASN A 204 3.13 14.93 4.57
C ASN A 204 3.12 14.98 3.04
N PHE A 205 2.36 14.07 2.44
CA PHE A 205 2.07 14.05 1.02
C PHE A 205 0.58 13.82 0.83
N ASN A 206 -0.10 14.80 0.26
CA ASN A 206 -1.53 14.75 0.07
C ASN A 206 -1.89 13.98 -1.21
N ILE A 207 -3.01 13.27 -1.16
CA ILE A 207 -3.57 12.47 -2.26
C ILE A 207 -5.02 12.87 -2.56
N HIS A 208 -5.62 13.75 -1.75
CA HIS A 208 -7.01 14.16 -1.86
C HIS A 208 -7.16 15.67 -1.75
N ASN A 209 -7.46 16.30 -2.88
CA ASN A 209 -7.41 17.76 -3.06
C ASN A 209 -8.25 18.56 -2.05
N SER A 210 -9.47 18.10 -1.75
CA SER A 210 -10.41 18.80 -0.86
C SER A 210 -10.43 18.29 0.58
N GLY A 211 -9.83 17.12 0.82
CA GLY A 211 -10.07 16.36 2.06
C GLY A 211 -8.92 16.40 3.06
N GLY A 212 -7.78 17.01 2.68
CA GLY A 212 -6.57 16.98 3.49
C GLY A 212 -5.96 15.58 3.66
N ILE A 213 -6.50 14.55 3.00
CA ILE A 213 -6.06 13.16 3.14
C ILE A 213 -4.69 13.01 2.47
N GLY A 214 -3.74 12.48 3.24
CA GLY A 214 -2.39 12.20 2.77
C GLY A 214 -1.71 11.14 3.62
N TRP A 215 -0.58 10.64 3.14
CA TRP A 215 0.33 9.89 4.00
C TRP A 215 1.31 10.83 4.69
N HIS A 216 1.71 10.46 5.89
CA HIS A 216 2.70 11.18 6.67
C HIS A 216 3.23 10.29 7.79
N GLN A 217 4.34 10.69 8.41
CA GLN A 217 4.78 10.03 9.63
C GLN A 217 3.78 10.29 10.75
N TYR A 218 3.39 9.22 11.45
CA TYR A 218 2.70 9.34 12.73
C TYR A 218 2.75 8.01 13.50
N ASP A 219 2.08 7.97 14.64
CA ASP A 219 1.98 6.79 15.48
C ASP A 219 1.20 5.65 14.81
N LEU A 220 1.75 4.44 14.90
CA LEU A 220 1.17 3.17 14.45
C LEU A 220 0.80 2.32 15.68
N PRO A 221 -0.49 2.27 16.07
CA PRO A 221 -0.92 1.60 17.30
C PRO A 221 -1.33 0.13 17.10
N GLY A 222 -1.12 -0.44 15.91
CA GLY A 222 -1.54 -1.80 15.59
C GLY A 222 -3.04 -1.94 15.35
N TYR A 223 -3.66 -0.92 14.76
CA TYR A 223 -5.04 -0.88 14.23
C TYR A 223 -5.29 0.44 13.47
N PRO A 224 -6.35 0.58 12.65
CA PRO A 224 -6.70 1.84 11.99
C PRO A 224 -7.11 2.90 13.03
N ALA A 225 -6.32 3.96 13.17
CA ALA A 225 -6.47 4.95 14.23
C ALA A 225 -6.49 6.41 13.76
N SER A 226 -6.25 6.68 12.48
CA SER A 226 -6.13 8.05 11.99
C SER A 226 -7.48 8.75 11.81
N HIS A 227 -7.43 10.05 11.58
CA HIS A 227 -8.56 10.83 11.08
C HIS A 227 -8.43 10.94 9.56
N SER A 228 -8.73 9.85 8.86
CA SER A 228 -8.62 9.67 7.40
C SER A 228 -7.21 9.55 6.80
N CYS A 229 -6.15 10.11 7.39
CA CYS A 229 -4.79 10.02 6.82
C CYS A 229 -4.18 8.60 6.83
N LEU A 230 -3.11 8.39 6.06
CA LEU A 230 -2.40 7.12 5.95
C LEU A 230 -1.08 7.22 6.74
N ARG A 231 -1.09 6.80 8.00
CA ARG A 231 0.07 6.96 8.88
C ARG A 231 1.16 5.96 8.51
N LEU A 232 2.40 6.42 8.54
CA LEU A 232 3.60 5.64 8.21
C LEU A 232 4.63 5.74 9.33
N LEU A 233 5.54 4.76 9.39
CA LEU A 233 6.76 4.89 10.17
C LEU A 233 7.65 5.99 9.58
N MET A 234 8.54 6.58 10.39
CA MET A 234 9.37 7.72 9.97
C MET A 234 10.18 7.45 8.69
N LYS A 235 10.93 6.33 8.66
CA LYS A 235 11.76 5.96 7.52
C LYS A 235 10.92 5.73 6.25
N ASP A 236 9.74 5.16 6.41
CA ASP A 236 8.81 4.90 5.31
C ASP A 236 8.21 6.20 4.76
N ALA A 237 7.82 7.13 5.64
CA ALA A 237 7.32 8.45 5.26
C ALA A 237 8.37 9.25 4.49
N GLN A 238 9.62 9.26 4.97
CA GLN A 238 10.76 9.90 4.30
C GLN A 238 11.03 9.32 2.91
N TRP A 239 10.98 7.99 2.81
CA TRP A 239 11.21 7.28 1.56
C TRP A 239 10.10 7.61 0.55
N LEU A 240 8.83 7.46 0.93
CA LEU A 240 7.68 7.76 0.06
C LEU A 240 7.62 9.24 -0.34
N TYR A 241 8.00 10.15 0.57
CA TYR A 241 8.10 11.57 0.29
C TYR A 241 9.10 11.89 -0.83
N SER A 242 10.19 11.13 -0.90
CA SER A 242 11.23 11.28 -1.91
C SER A 242 10.87 10.56 -3.21
N TYR A 243 10.25 9.37 -3.11
CA TYR A 243 9.90 8.53 -4.25
C TYR A 243 8.79 9.13 -5.14
N ALA A 244 7.71 9.61 -4.53
CA ALA A 244 6.51 10.02 -5.25
C ALA A 244 6.62 11.44 -5.83
N ASP A 245 5.99 11.62 -6.98
CA ASP A 245 5.91 12.87 -7.72
C ASP A 245 4.62 13.61 -7.40
N THR A 246 4.73 14.92 -7.18
CA THR A 246 3.57 15.82 -7.01
C THR A 246 2.93 16.15 -8.35
N TRP A 247 1.77 16.82 -8.29
CA TRP A 247 1.21 17.50 -9.44
C TRP A 247 2.18 18.55 -9.99
N ILE A 248 2.04 18.83 -11.28
CA ILE A 248 2.58 20.03 -11.91
C ILE A 248 1.40 20.99 -12.07
N LEU A 249 1.52 22.22 -11.57
CA LEU A 249 0.47 23.23 -11.64
C LEU A 249 0.73 24.20 -12.80
N ASN A 250 -0.33 24.82 -13.31
CA ASN A 250 -0.20 25.95 -14.24
C ASN A 250 0.39 27.17 -13.52
N PRO A 251 0.95 28.15 -14.26
CA PRO A 251 1.33 29.44 -13.69
C PRO A 251 0.20 30.03 -12.84
N GLY A 252 0.53 30.55 -11.65
CA GLY A 252 -0.47 31.02 -10.68
C GLY A 252 -1.04 29.93 -9.76
N GLY A 253 -0.75 28.65 -9.97
CA GLY A 253 -0.99 27.56 -9.01
C GLY A 253 -2.45 27.12 -8.83
N ALA A 254 -3.42 27.79 -9.44
CA ALA A 254 -4.84 27.52 -9.24
C ALA A 254 -5.33 26.21 -9.91
N THR A 255 -4.71 25.79 -11.02
CA THR A 255 -5.17 24.64 -11.81
C THR A 255 -4.05 23.65 -12.05
N THR A 256 -4.41 22.36 -12.15
CA THR A 256 -3.45 21.29 -12.44
C THR A 256 -3.12 21.23 -13.93
N LYS A 257 -1.82 21.17 -14.26
CA LYS A 257 -1.32 20.92 -15.61
C LYS A 257 -1.08 19.43 -15.87
N ALA A 258 -0.53 18.73 -14.87
CA ALA A 258 -0.36 17.28 -14.90
C ALA A 258 -0.46 16.67 -13.50
N LYS A 259 -0.98 15.44 -13.41
CA LYS A 259 -1.09 14.70 -12.15
C LYS A 259 0.26 14.10 -11.73
N GLY A 260 0.33 13.69 -10.46
CA GLY A 260 1.53 13.12 -9.84
C GLY A 260 1.51 11.61 -9.87
N THR A 261 2.19 10.96 -8.93
CA THR A 261 2.19 9.49 -8.82
C THR A 261 0.77 8.97 -8.52
N PRO A 262 0.27 7.95 -9.25
CA PRO A 262 -1.01 7.31 -8.93
C PRO A 262 -0.96 6.55 -7.59
N VAL A 263 -2.05 6.66 -6.84
CA VAL A 263 -2.19 6.08 -5.50
C VAL A 263 -3.55 5.41 -5.37
N MET A 264 -3.58 4.14 -5.01
CA MET A 264 -4.80 3.38 -4.78
C MET A 264 -5.00 3.11 -3.29
N VAL A 265 -6.21 3.34 -2.78
CA VAL A 265 -6.62 2.88 -1.43
C VAL A 265 -7.78 1.91 -1.61
N PHE A 266 -7.70 0.69 -1.07
CA PHE A 266 -8.70 -0.34 -1.34
C PHE A 266 -9.09 -1.19 -0.14
N GLY A 267 -10.25 -1.84 -0.29
CA GLY A 267 -10.80 -2.81 0.64
C GLY A 267 -11.30 -2.20 1.95
N ASP A 268 -11.77 -3.08 2.83
CA ASP A 268 -12.32 -2.70 4.14
C ASP A 268 -11.68 -3.47 5.28
N TYR A 269 -11.53 -2.79 6.42
CA TYR A 269 -11.05 -3.42 7.65
C TYR A 269 -12.19 -4.08 8.38
N LYS A 270 -11.99 -5.32 8.84
CA LYS A 270 -12.96 -6.06 9.65
C LYS A 270 -13.04 -5.48 11.07
N TRP A 271 -13.86 -4.45 11.24
CA TRP A 271 -14.06 -3.78 12.54
C TRP A 271 -14.53 -4.76 13.61
N GLY A 272 -13.89 -4.72 14.80
CA GLY A 272 -14.18 -5.64 15.90
C GLY A 272 -13.67 -7.08 15.69
N GLY A 273 -13.10 -7.39 14.51
CA GLY A 273 -12.48 -8.68 14.25
C GLY A 273 -11.07 -8.80 14.83
N ARG A 274 -10.53 -10.02 14.82
CA ARG A 274 -9.12 -10.30 15.12
C ARG A 274 -8.24 -9.51 14.13
N LYS A 275 -7.18 -8.88 14.66
CA LYS A 275 -6.18 -8.15 13.85
C LYS A 275 -5.65 -9.05 12.71
N PRO A 276 -5.66 -8.63 11.44
CA PRO A 276 -5.36 -9.47 10.29
C PRO A 276 -4.05 -10.24 10.40
N TRP A 277 -2.97 -9.53 10.76
CA TRP A 277 -1.64 -10.12 10.89
C TRP A 277 -1.50 -11.17 11.99
N ARG A 278 -2.47 -11.33 12.89
CA ARG A 278 -2.45 -12.45 13.85
C ARG A 278 -2.79 -13.78 13.22
N LYS A 279 -3.41 -13.79 12.05
CA LYS A 279 -3.66 -15.01 11.29
C LYS A 279 -2.37 -15.62 10.76
N LEU A 280 -1.27 -14.85 10.71
CA LEU A 280 0.06 -15.35 10.35
C LEU A 280 0.59 -16.45 11.29
N LEU A 281 0.05 -16.53 12.51
CA LEU A 281 0.36 -17.63 13.45
C LEU A 281 -0.34 -18.95 13.05
N ASP A 282 -1.44 -18.86 12.30
CA ASP A 282 -2.26 -19.99 11.89
C ASP A 282 -1.89 -20.42 10.45
N ASP A 283 -1.67 -19.44 9.57
CA ASP A 283 -1.20 -19.61 8.19
C ASP A 283 -0.23 -18.48 7.83
N PRO A 284 1.04 -18.78 7.50
CA PRO A 284 2.05 -17.76 7.25
C PRO A 284 1.77 -16.91 6.00
N ASN A 285 0.84 -17.32 5.14
CA ASN A 285 0.42 -16.61 3.94
C ASN A 285 -0.95 -15.90 4.12
N ALA A 286 -1.53 -15.88 5.32
CA ALA A 286 -2.91 -15.43 5.57
C ALA A 286 -3.20 -13.94 5.25
N ASN A 287 -2.17 -13.14 5.02
CA ASN A 287 -2.30 -11.74 4.61
C ASN A 287 -2.03 -11.52 3.11
N ASN A 288 -1.61 -12.54 2.38
CA ASN A 288 -1.21 -12.43 0.99
C ASN A 288 -2.41 -11.97 0.14
N ILE A 289 -2.16 -10.98 -0.69
CA ILE A 289 -3.08 -10.51 -1.72
C ILE A 289 -2.60 -11.15 -3.02
N SER A 290 -3.50 -11.90 -3.66
CA SER A 290 -3.16 -12.65 -4.87
C SER A 290 -2.88 -11.73 -6.06
N VAL A 291 -2.18 -12.27 -7.08
CA VAL A 291 -1.98 -11.57 -8.36
C VAL A 291 -3.34 -11.29 -9.00
N GLU A 292 -4.26 -12.24 -8.91
CA GLU A 292 -5.60 -12.19 -9.49
C GLU A 292 -6.43 -11.07 -8.84
N GLU A 293 -6.44 -10.99 -7.50
CA GLU A 293 -7.12 -9.91 -6.77
C GLU A 293 -6.54 -8.53 -7.12
N MET A 294 -5.20 -8.42 -7.14
CA MET A 294 -4.53 -7.16 -7.51
C MET A 294 -4.80 -6.76 -8.95
N THR A 295 -4.79 -7.72 -9.88
CA THR A 295 -5.06 -7.48 -11.29
C THR A 295 -6.48 -6.98 -11.48
N LYS A 296 -7.47 -7.69 -10.93
CA LYS A 296 -8.89 -7.31 -10.99
C LYS A 296 -9.15 -5.93 -10.38
N LEU A 297 -8.44 -5.59 -9.30
CA LEU A 297 -8.55 -4.29 -8.64
C LEU A 297 -8.01 -3.14 -9.51
N LEU A 298 -6.92 -3.37 -10.23
CA LEU A 298 -6.16 -2.32 -10.91
C LEU A 298 -6.50 -2.18 -12.39
N GLU A 299 -6.98 -3.24 -13.04
CA GLU A 299 -7.34 -3.27 -14.46
C GLU A 299 -8.21 -2.09 -14.91
N PRO A 300 -9.28 -1.68 -14.18
CA PRO A 300 -10.11 -0.55 -14.58
C PRO A 300 -9.42 0.83 -14.54
N HIS A 301 -8.17 0.87 -14.06
CA HIS A 301 -7.45 2.11 -13.74
C HIS A 301 -6.17 2.29 -14.57
N ILE A 302 -5.70 1.24 -15.26
CA ILE A 302 -4.42 1.22 -15.97
C ILE A 302 -4.33 2.33 -17.01
N ASP A 303 -5.31 2.42 -17.91
CA ASP A 303 -5.32 3.42 -18.98
C ASP A 303 -5.25 4.85 -18.44
N LYS A 304 -5.96 5.11 -17.33
CA LYS A 304 -5.93 6.42 -16.67
C LYS A 304 -4.55 6.70 -16.06
N MET A 305 -3.91 5.71 -15.44
CA MET A 305 -2.57 5.87 -14.86
C MET A 305 -1.53 6.17 -15.94
N ILE A 306 -1.55 5.43 -17.06
CA ILE A 306 -0.63 5.62 -18.19
C ILE A 306 -0.87 6.99 -18.83
N LYS A 307 -2.13 7.35 -19.12
CA LYS A 307 -2.47 8.65 -19.72
C LYS A 307 -1.94 9.83 -18.89
N GLU A 308 -2.14 9.80 -17.58
CA GLU A 308 -1.70 10.88 -16.69
C GLU A 308 -0.17 10.92 -16.53
N GLN A 309 0.48 9.76 -16.52
CA GLN A 309 1.94 9.65 -16.54
C GLN A 309 2.53 10.27 -17.81
N ASP A 310 2.03 9.88 -18.98
CA ASP A 310 2.52 10.38 -20.28
C ASP A 310 2.32 11.89 -20.41
N ASN A 311 1.17 12.40 -19.96
CA ASN A 311 0.93 13.84 -19.89
C ASN A 311 1.97 14.53 -18.98
N ARG A 312 2.23 13.95 -17.79
CA ARG A 312 3.21 14.50 -16.86
C ARG A 312 4.61 14.55 -17.44
N GLU A 313 5.02 13.54 -18.18
CA GLU A 313 6.34 13.47 -18.84
C GLU A 313 6.48 14.56 -19.90
N LYS A 314 5.50 14.65 -20.82
CA LYS A 314 5.44 15.71 -21.83
C LYS A 314 5.53 17.10 -21.21
N VAL A 315 4.75 17.36 -20.16
CA VAL A 315 4.76 18.64 -19.44
C VAL A 315 6.09 18.89 -18.74
N SER A 316 6.65 17.88 -18.07
CA SER A 316 7.94 17.98 -17.37
C SER A 316 9.07 18.29 -18.34
N ASP A 317 9.13 17.62 -19.48
CA ASP A 317 10.19 17.80 -20.47
C ASP A 317 10.05 19.14 -21.19
N SER A 318 8.83 19.58 -21.47
CA SER A 318 8.58 20.95 -21.96
C SER A 318 9.08 22.02 -20.98
N ILE A 319 8.89 21.82 -19.66
CA ILE A 319 9.39 22.76 -18.63
C ILE A 319 10.92 22.73 -18.57
N LYS A 320 11.55 21.56 -18.67
CA LYS A 320 13.02 21.44 -18.68
C LYS A 320 13.61 22.12 -19.91
N ALA A 321 13.05 21.90 -21.09
CA ALA A 321 13.48 22.53 -22.34
C ALA A 321 13.35 24.06 -22.25
N ALA A 322 12.20 24.56 -21.77
CA ALA A 322 12.00 26.00 -21.58
C ALA A 322 13.01 26.63 -20.59
N LYS A 323 13.35 25.91 -19.50
CA LYS A 323 14.39 26.36 -18.56
C LYS A 323 15.79 26.36 -19.17
N ALA A 324 16.12 25.40 -20.02
CA ALA A 324 17.42 25.31 -20.68
C ALA A 324 17.61 26.40 -21.76
N MET A 325 16.51 26.88 -22.35
CA MET A 325 16.51 27.95 -23.36
C MET A 325 16.39 29.36 -22.76
N ALA A 326 16.15 29.49 -21.45
CA ALA A 326 16.07 30.79 -20.79
C ALA A 326 17.47 31.41 -20.69
N PRO A 327 17.66 32.68 -21.11
CA PRO A 327 18.95 33.34 -21.00
C PRO A 327 19.40 33.40 -19.53
N VAL A 328 20.67 33.09 -19.28
CA VAL A 328 21.31 33.32 -17.97
C VAL A 328 21.15 34.80 -17.66
N GLN A 329 20.39 35.14 -16.61
CA GLN A 329 20.37 36.51 -16.12
C GLN A 329 21.79 36.83 -15.64
N THR A 330 22.51 37.62 -16.43
CA THR A 330 23.76 38.26 -16.01
C THR A 330 23.43 39.11 -14.79
N GLU A 331 23.97 38.71 -13.63
CA GLU A 331 23.93 39.52 -12.42
C GLU A 331 24.44 40.92 -12.76
N LYS A 332 23.58 41.92 -12.54
CA LYS A 332 23.93 43.33 -12.70
C LYS A 332 25.09 43.62 -11.73
N PRO A 333 26.23 44.19 -12.17
CA PRO A 333 27.31 44.52 -11.27
C PRO A 333 26.81 45.45 -10.16
N ALA A 334 27.17 45.13 -8.91
CA ALA A 334 26.87 45.97 -7.77
C ALA A 334 27.41 47.38 -8.02
N GLU A 335 26.53 48.38 -7.96
CA GLU A 335 26.93 49.78 -7.93
C GLU A 335 27.80 50.00 -6.68
N ILE A 336 29.07 50.33 -6.92
CA ILE A 336 29.98 50.82 -5.88
C ILE A 336 29.44 52.19 -5.45
N PRO A 337 29.13 52.42 -4.17
CA PRO A 337 28.69 53.73 -3.71
C PRO A 337 29.85 54.72 -3.87
N ALA A 338 29.59 55.82 -4.59
CA ALA A 338 30.49 56.95 -4.67
C ALA A 338 30.41 57.75 -3.35
N ASN A 339 31.57 57.84 -2.68
CA ASN A 339 32.01 58.72 -1.57
C ASN A 339 30.96 59.35 -0.64
#